data_AF-A0A919PNQ8-F1
#
_entry.id   AF-A0A919PNQ8-F1
#
_cell.length_a   1.000
_cell.length_b   1.000
_cell.length_c   1.000
_cell.angle_alpha   90.00
_cell.angle_beta   90.00
_cell.angle_gamma   90.00
#
_symmetry.space_group_name_H-M   'P 1'
#
loop_
_entity.id
_entity.type
_entity.pdbx_description
1 polymer ?
#
loop_
_entity_poly.entity_id
_entity_poly.type
_entity_poly.pdbx_seq_one_letter_code
_entity_poly.pdbx_strand_id
1 'polypeptide(L)' 'MTKKLIDIDLDALAEATALLGTKTQKDTINTALREVAAVQRRAKALGELTEIAATGAFDHLLDKGNYRP' A
#
# COMPACT_ATOMS: atom_id res chain seq x y z
N MET A 1 -10.12 19.78 -1.14
CA MET A 1 -10.70 18.81 -2.09
C MET A 1 -11.32 19.58 -3.24
N THR A 2 -10.97 19.23 -4.47
CA THR A 2 -11.54 19.83 -5.68
C THR A 2 -12.74 19.01 -6.12
N LYS A 3 -13.86 19.64 -6.49
CA LYS A 3 -15.02 18.94 -7.03
C LYS A 3 -14.76 18.60 -8.49
N LYS A 4 -14.95 17.34 -8.87
CA LYS A 4 -14.94 16.88 -10.25
C LYS A 4 -16.21 16.07 -10.48
N LEU A 5 -16.85 16.29 -11.63
CA LEU A 5 -17.93 15.44 -12.10
C LEU A 5 -17.28 14.27 -12.83
N ILE A 6 -17.56 13.05 -12.40
CA ILE A 6 -17.08 11.82 -13.03
C ILE A 6 -18.23 10.81 -13.02
N ASP A 7 -18.36 10.06 -14.09
CA ASP A 7 -19.24 8.90 -14.11
C ASP A 7 -18.56 7.76 -13.35
N ILE A 8 -19.31 7.11 -12.48
CA ILE A 8 -18.84 6.02 -11.63
C ILE A 8 -19.79 4.84 -11.80
N ASP A 9 -19.20 3.66 -11.93
CA ASP A 9 -19.90 2.40 -11.79
C ASP A 9 -20.41 2.26 -10.35
N LEU A 10 -21.73 2.26 -10.18
CA LEU A 10 -22.37 2.20 -8.87
C LEU A 10 -22.26 0.83 -8.22
N ASP A 11 -22.14 -0.25 -9.02
CA ASP A 11 -21.99 -1.60 -8.48
C ASP A 11 -20.58 -1.76 -7.89
N ALA A 12 -19.56 -1.31 -8.61
CA ALA A 12 -18.19 -1.26 -8.10
C ALA A 12 -18.05 -0.36 -6.86
N LEU A 13 -18.78 0.76 -6.83
CA LEU A 13 -18.79 1.66 -5.67
C LEU A 13 -19.46 1.01 -4.45
N ALA A 14 -20.53 0.23 -4.66
CA ALA A 14 -21.20 -0.50 -3.59
C ALA A 14 -20.30 -1.58 -3.00
N GLU A 15 -19.61 -2.35 -3.85
CA GLU A 15 -18.63 -3.35 -3.40
C GLU A 15 -17.49 -2.70 -2.61
N ALA A 16 -16.91 -1.62 -3.12
CA ALA A 16 -15.87 -0.87 -2.40
C ALA A 16 -16.37 -0.31 -1.06
N THR A 17 -17.63 0.13 -0.99
CA THR A 17 -18.23 0.63 0.26
C THR A 17 -18.40 -0.48 1.28
N ALA A 18 -18.86 -1.66 0.85
CA ALA A 18 -18.99 -2.83 1.70
C ALA A 18 -17.62 -3.30 2.21
N LEU A 19 -16.62 -3.35 1.33
CA LEU A 19 -15.26 -3.74 1.66
C LEU A 19 -14.58 -2.78 2.64
N LEU A 20 -14.73 -1.47 2.41
CA LEU A 20 -14.07 -0.42 3.20
C LEU A 20 -14.86 -0.01 4.45
N GLY A 21 -16.11 -0.46 4.60
CA GLY A 21 -16.98 -0.12 5.73
C GLY A 21 -17.29 1.38 5.85
N THR A 22 -17.20 2.11 4.73
CA THR A 22 -17.40 3.56 4.69
C THR A 22 -18.89 3.93 4.64
N LYS A 23 -19.24 5.12 5.14
CA LYS A 23 -20.64 5.56 5.22
C LYS A 23 -21.08 6.44 4.04
N THR A 24 -20.13 7.05 3.34
CA THR A 24 -20.42 7.97 2.23
C THR A 24 -19.61 7.60 1.00
N GLN A 25 -20.18 7.83 -0.19
CA GLN A 25 -19.51 7.58 -1.47
C GLN A 25 -18.17 8.34 -1.57
N LYS A 26 -18.14 9.60 -1.09
CA LYS A 26 -16.93 10.40 -1.04
C LYS A 26 -15.85 9.73 -0.19
N ASP A 27 -16.22 9.20 0.97
CA ASP A 27 -15.26 8.54 1.86
C ASP A 27 -14.78 7.22 1.25
N THR A 28 -15.68 6.45 0.62
CA THR A 28 -15.31 5.25 -0.14
C THR A 28 -14.28 5.57 -1.21
N ILE A 29 -14.57 6.54 -2.09
CA ILE A 29 -13.69 6.91 -3.20
C ILE A 29 -12.32 7.37 -2.68
N ASN A 30 -12.31 8.28 -1.71
CA ASN A 30 -11.04 8.81 -1.19
C ASN A 30 -10.22 7.76 -0.45
N THR A 31 -10.88 6.83 0.25
CA THR A 31 -10.21 5.75 0.95
C THR A 31 -9.65 4.75 -0.06
N ALA A 32 -10.45 4.31 -1.02
CA ALA A 32 -10.04 3.41 -2.09
C ALA A 32 -8.80 3.93 -2.85
N LEU A 33 -8.80 5.22 -3.24
CA LEU A 33 -7.65 5.83 -3.92
C LEU A 33 -6.38 5.84 -3.06
N ARG A 34 -6.51 6.07 -1.75
CA ARG A 34 -5.37 6.03 -0.83
C ARG A 34 -4.84 4.61 -0.64
N GLU A 35 -5.72 3.63 -0.51
CA GLU A 35 -5.37 2.22 -0.34
C GLU A 35 -4.65 1.68 -1.57
N VAL A 36 -5.15 1.94 -2.77
CA VAL A 36 -4.48 1.54 -4.03
C VAL A 36 -3.09 2.16 -4.12
N ALA A 37 -2.96 3.45 -3.81
CA ALA A 37 -1.65 4.10 -3.80
C ALA A 37 -0.72 3.52 -2.71
N ALA A 38 -1.26 3.13 -1.56
CA ALA A 38 -0.49 2.50 -0.49
C ALA A 38 0.01 1.11 -0.89
N VAL A 39 -0.85 0.28 -1.52
CA VAL A 39 -0.47 -1.02 -2.06
C VAL A 39 0.67 -0.88 -3.07
N GLN A 40 0.56 0.06 -4.01
CA GLN A 40 1.62 0.30 -4.99
C GLN A 40 2.93 0.76 -4.35
N ARG A 41 2.88 1.64 -3.34
CA ARG A 41 4.07 2.08 -2.59
C ARG A 41 4.73 0.92 -1.85
N ARG A 42 3.95 0.05 -1.20
CA ARG A 42 4.46 -1.14 -0.51
C ARG A 42 5.12 -2.10 -1.48
N ALA A 43 4.51 -2.36 -2.63
CA ALA A 43 5.08 -3.22 -3.67
C ALA A 43 6.42 -2.66 -4.20
N LYS A 44 6.50 -1.35 -4.44
CA LYS A 44 7.75 -0.68 -4.86
C LYS A 44 8.84 -0.81 -3.80
N ALA A 45 8.51 -0.52 -2.54
CA ALA A 45 9.46 -0.61 -1.43
C ALA A 45 9.98 -2.05 -1.23
N LEU A 46 9.12 -3.06 -1.43
CA LEU A 46 9.54 -4.46 -1.38
C LEU A 46 10.52 -4.81 -2.52
N GLY A 47 10.28 -4.29 -3.74
CA GLY A 47 11.22 -4.42 -4.84
C GLY A 47 12.58 -3.78 -4.53
N GLU A 48 12.57 -2.54 -4.01
CA GLU A 48 13.79 -1.84 -3.59
C GLU A 48 14.54 -2.61 -2.48
N LEU A 49 13.84 -3.16 -1.50
CA LEU A 49 14.44 -4.02 -0.47
C LEU A 49 15.07 -5.29 -1.04
N THR A 50 14.46 -5.86 -2.09
CA THR A 50 14.98 -7.07 -2.75
C THR A 50 16.29 -6.76 -3.46
N GLU A 51 16.37 -5.63 -4.17
CA GLU A 51 17.63 -5.18 -4.80
C GLU A 51 18.71 -4.90 -3.76
N ILE A 52 18.37 -4.22 -2.66
CA ILE A 52 19.31 -3.99 -1.55
C ILE A 52 19.80 -5.33 -0.97
N ALA A 53 18.89 -6.29 -0.75
CA ALA A 53 19.27 -7.61 -0.25
C ALA A 53 20.23 -8.34 -1.18
N ALA A 54 20.02 -8.24 -2.50
CA ALA A 54 20.89 -8.87 -3.50
C ALA A 54 22.34 -8.32 -3.49
N THR A 55 22.56 -7.12 -2.95
CA THR A 55 23.91 -6.56 -2.79
C THR A 55 24.69 -7.10 -1.58
N GLY A 56 24.09 -8.00 -0.78
CA GLY A 56 24.69 -8.48 0.46
C GLY A 56 24.56 -7.49 1.63
N ALA A 57 23.70 -6.46 1.50
CA ALA A 57 23.53 -5.43 2.52
C ALA A 57 23.12 -5.99 3.90
N PHE A 58 22.51 -7.17 3.94
CA PHE A 58 22.09 -7.84 5.17
C PHE A 58 23.07 -8.93 5.66
N ASP A 59 24.19 -9.17 4.97
CA ASP A 59 25.12 -10.26 5.30
C ASP A 59 25.75 -10.09 6.69
N HIS A 60 25.93 -8.84 7.13
CA HIS A 60 26.40 -8.52 8.48
C HIS A 60 25.47 -9.05 9.60
N LEU A 61 24.18 -9.26 9.32
CA LEU A 61 23.25 -9.87 10.29
C LEU A 61 23.51 -11.37 10.49
N LEU A 62 24.25 -12.01 9.59
CA LEU A 62 24.65 -13.41 9.70
C LEU A 62 25.90 -13.59 10.57
N ASP A 63 26.64 -12.51 10.86
CA ASP A 63 27.79 -12.54 11.74
C ASP A 63 27.34 -12.66 13.20
N LYS A 64 27.44 -13.87 13.74
CA LYS A 64 27.08 -14.20 15.12
C LYS A 64 28.16 -13.84 16.14
N GLY A 65 29.36 -13.41 15.71
CA GLY A 65 30.47 -13.06 16.60
C GLY A 65 30.15 -11.92 17.56
N ASN A 66 29.19 -11.06 17.20
CA ASN A 66 28.73 -9.91 17.98
C ASN A 66 27.33 -10.08 18.59
N TYR A 67 26.71 -11.27 18.49
CA TYR A 67 25.29 -11.46 18.82
C TYR A 67 24.98 -11.44 20.33
N ARG A 68 26.00 -11.46 21.19
CA ARG A 68 25.94 -11.14 22.63
C ARG A 68 27.35 -11.31 23.22
N PRO A 69 28.05 -10.23 23.63
CA PRO A 69 29.23 -10.35 24.48
C PRO A 69 28.85 -10.72 25.93
#